data_AF-A0A3M1G174-F1
#
_entry.id   AF-A0A3M1G174-F1
#
_cell.length_a   1.000
_cell.length_b   1.000
_cell.length_c   1.000
_cell.angle_alpha   90.00
_cell.angle_beta   90.00
_cell.angle_gamma   90.00
#
_symmetry.space_group_name_H-M   'P 1'
#
loop_
_entity.id
_entity.type
_entity.pdbx_description
1 polymer ?
#
loop_
_entity_poly.entity_id
_entity_poly.type
_entity_poly.pdbx_seq_one_letter_code
_entity_poly.pdbx_strand_id
1 'polypeptide(L)'
;MKIERYSFGHIVIDGKSYTKDVIILPDRVFHPWWRKEGHYLHWEDLEEVLKDPPEVLYIGRGHSGVMEVPSPLVDKLHAQGIEVVTGRTSDIVDRFNSDRRQKKAAALHLTC
;
A
#
# COMPACT_ATOMS: atom_id res chain seq x y z
N MET A 1 3.97 -12.77 1.04
CA MET A 1 2.50 -12.67 0.99
C MET A 1 2.01 -12.59 -0.44
N LYS A 2 0.85 -13.18 -0.72
CA LYS A 2 0.18 -13.15 -2.02
C LYS A 2 -1.22 -12.54 -1.88
N ILE A 3 -1.55 -11.60 -2.74
CA ILE A 3 -2.91 -11.06 -2.85
C ILE A 3 -3.67 -11.95 -3.83
N GLU A 4 -4.69 -12.65 -3.37
CA GLU A 4 -5.44 -13.61 -4.19
C GLU A 4 -6.58 -12.93 -4.94
N ARG A 5 -7.21 -11.94 -4.32
CA ARG A 5 -8.35 -11.22 -4.87
C ARG A 5 -8.39 -9.79 -4.36
N TYR A 6 -8.73 -8.87 -5.26
CA TYR A 6 -9.12 -7.50 -4.93
C TYR A 6 -10.44 -7.15 -5.63
N SER A 7 -11.32 -6.45 -4.91
CA SER A 7 -12.53 -5.81 -5.41
C SER A 7 -12.83 -4.58 -4.55
N PHE A 8 -13.74 -3.71 -4.97
CA PHE A 8 -14.10 -2.51 -4.20
C PHE A 8 -14.45 -2.86 -2.75
N GLY A 9 -13.71 -2.29 -1.79
CA GLY A 9 -13.89 -2.50 -0.35
C GLY A 9 -13.54 -3.90 0.17
N HIS A 10 -12.90 -4.76 -0.63
CA HIS A 10 -12.58 -6.13 -0.21
C HIS A 10 -11.29 -6.66 -0.83
N ILE A 11 -10.44 -7.27 -0.01
CA ILE A 11 -9.19 -7.90 -0.44
C ILE A 11 -8.95 -9.22 0.30
N VAL A 12 -8.39 -10.21 -0.39
CA VAL A 12 -7.98 -11.50 0.19
C VAL A 12 -6.46 -11.63 0.06
N ILE A 13 -5.79 -11.83 1.19
CA ILE A 13 -4.33 -11.93 1.29
C ILE A 13 -4.01 -13.19 2.07
N ASP A 14 -3.24 -14.10 1.46
CA ASP A 14 -2.89 -15.41 2.04
C ASP A 14 -4.09 -16.12 2.70
N GLY A 15 -5.21 -16.21 1.96
CA GLY A 15 -6.47 -16.83 2.38
C GLY A 15 -7.32 -16.03 3.36
N LYS A 16 -6.86 -14.87 3.86
CA LYS A 16 -7.59 -14.04 4.83
C LYS A 16 -8.27 -12.84 4.17
N SER A 17 -9.55 -12.65 4.45
CA SER A 17 -10.35 -11.52 3.96
C SER A 17 -10.21 -10.28 4.83
N TYR A 18 -10.17 -9.12 4.17
CA TYR A 18 -10.17 -7.80 4.78
C TYR A 18 -11.16 -6.89 4.06
N THR A 19 -11.84 -6.03 4.81
CA THR A 19 -12.88 -5.12 4.29
C THR A 19 -12.59 -3.64 4.55
N LYS A 20 -11.38 -3.34 5.03
CA LYS A 20 -10.85 -1.99 5.21
C LYS A 20 -9.44 -1.95 4.66
N ASP A 21 -8.95 -0.74 4.47
CA ASP A 21 -7.60 -0.48 4.00
C ASP A 21 -6.55 -1.24 4.80
N VAL A 22 -5.49 -1.63 4.10
CA VAL A 22 -4.44 -2.49 4.63
C VAL A 22 -3.06 -1.93 4.29
N ILE A 23 -2.10 -2.19 5.17
CA ILE A 23 -0.68 -2.19 4.81
C ILE A 23 -0.20 -3.65 4.85
N ILE A 24 0.41 -4.10 3.76
CA ILE A 24 1.08 -5.39 3.66
C ILE A 24 2.57 -5.15 3.89
N LEU A 25 3.12 -5.74 4.94
CA LEU A 25 4.54 -5.73 5.27
C LEU A 25 5.13 -7.13 4.95
N PRO A 26 6.47 -7.30 4.91
CA PRO A 26 7.09 -8.58 4.61
C PRO A 26 6.60 -9.74 5.51
N ASP A 27 6.34 -9.44 6.79
CA ASP A 27 6.04 -10.41 7.85
C ASP A 27 4.57 -10.42 8.30
N ARG A 28 3.83 -9.32 8.11
CA ARG A 28 2.45 -9.17 8.61
C ARG A 28 1.58 -8.30 7.70
N VAL A 29 0.26 -8.42 7.86
CA VAL A 29 -0.72 -7.44 7.33
C VAL A 29 -1.17 -6.56 8.49
N PHE A 30 -0.92 -5.26 8.39
CA PHE A 30 -1.46 -4.26 9.30
C PHE A 30 -2.86 -3.84 8.83
N HIS A 31 -3.85 -4.10 9.69
CA HIS A 31 -5.26 -3.81 9.44
C HIS A 31 -6.00 -3.57 10.76
N PRO A 32 -6.90 -2.58 10.84
CA PRO A 32 -7.21 -1.60 9.78
C PRO A 32 -6.12 -0.54 9.66
N TRP A 33 -5.83 -0.13 8.43
CA TRP A 33 -5.00 1.04 8.16
C TRP A 33 -5.87 2.30 8.09
N TRP A 34 -5.80 3.13 9.13
CA TRP A 34 -6.48 4.41 9.18
C TRP A 34 -5.53 5.52 8.78
N ARG A 35 -5.93 6.29 7.77
CA ARG A 35 -5.23 7.51 7.37
C ARG A 35 -5.76 8.72 8.13
N LYS A 36 -4.91 9.71 8.34
CA LYS A 36 -5.23 11.04 8.88
C LYS A 36 -6.27 11.75 8.01
N GLU A 37 -6.22 11.53 6.70
CA GLU A 37 -7.13 12.09 5.72
C GLU A 37 -7.50 11.04 4.66
N GLY A 38 -8.78 11.03 4.23
CA GLY A 38 -9.30 9.96 3.36
C GLY A 38 -8.65 9.92 1.98
N HIS A 39 -8.49 11.07 1.33
CA HIS A 39 -8.02 11.18 -0.06
C HIS A 39 -6.63 11.80 -0.19
N TYR A 40 -5.87 11.87 0.90
CA TYR A 40 -4.52 12.42 0.88
C TYR A 40 -3.62 11.55 1.76
N LEU A 41 -2.54 11.04 1.18
CA LEU A 41 -1.59 10.23 1.93
C LEU A 41 -0.59 11.14 2.64
N HIS A 42 -0.60 11.12 3.97
CA HIS A 42 0.35 11.84 4.81
C HIS A 42 1.57 10.97 5.16
N TRP A 43 2.67 11.60 5.57
CA TRP A 43 3.87 10.87 6.03
C TRP A 43 3.56 10.01 7.25
N GLU A 44 2.76 10.52 8.16
CA GLU A 44 2.35 9.87 9.41
C GLU A 44 1.51 8.61 9.16
N ASP A 45 0.81 8.54 8.02
CA ASP A 45 0.02 7.36 7.65
C ASP A 45 0.89 6.13 7.35
N LEU A 46 2.19 6.35 7.10
CA LEU A 46 3.16 5.30 6.76
C LEU A 46 4.02 4.88 7.95
N GLU A 47 3.68 5.26 9.19
CA GLU A 47 4.47 4.94 10.39
C GLU A 47 4.84 3.45 10.47
N GLU A 48 3.89 2.55 10.22
CA GLU A 48 4.13 1.10 10.24
C GLU A 48 5.11 0.62 9.16
N VAL A 49 5.11 1.26 7.98
CA VAL A 49 6.08 0.98 6.91
C VAL A 49 7.47 1.48 7.29
N LEU A 50 7.54 2.63 7.97
CA LEU A 50 8.79 3.29 8.30
C LEU A 50 9.52 2.66 9.50
N LYS A 51 8.83 1.84 10.32
CA LYS A 51 9.44 1.06 11.42
C LYS A 51 10.46 0.05 10.93
N ASP A 52 10.22 -0.57 9.77
CA ASP A 52 11.19 -1.41 9.05
C ASP A 52 11.09 -1.11 7.55
N PRO A 53 11.86 -0.13 7.04
CA PRO A 53 11.72 0.34 5.67
C PRO A 53 11.90 -0.76 4.62
N PRO A 54 10.97 -0.91 3.67
CA PRO A 54 11.10 -1.83 2.55
C PRO A 54 12.04 -1.27 1.47
N GLU A 55 12.50 -2.13 0.57
CA GLU A 55 13.18 -1.72 -0.67
C GLU A 55 12.23 -1.00 -1.63
N VAL A 56 10.95 -1.42 -1.63
CA VAL A 56 9.89 -0.84 -2.47
C VAL A 56 8.57 -0.76 -1.71
N LEU A 57 7.90 0.39 -1.85
CA LEU A 57 6.55 0.63 -1.37
C LEU A 57 5.59 0.79 -2.56
N TYR A 58 4.63 -0.12 -2.63
CA TYR A 58 3.52 -0.09 -3.57
C TYR A 58 2.32 0.65 -2.97
N ILE A 59 1.83 1.71 -3.62
CA ILE A 59 0.73 2.54 -3.09
C ILE A 59 -0.50 2.44 -3.99
N GLY A 60 -1.51 1.72 -3.51
CA GLY A 60 -2.83 1.60 -4.13
C GLY A 60 -3.71 2.79 -3.76
N ARG A 61 -4.00 3.64 -4.75
CA ARG A 61 -4.72 4.92 -4.60
C ARG A 61 -6.25 4.79 -4.58
N GLY A 62 -6.75 3.59 -4.34
CA GLY A 62 -8.16 3.26 -4.46
C GLY A 62 -8.53 2.69 -5.83
N HIS A 63 -9.77 2.26 -5.94
CA HIS A 63 -10.41 1.74 -7.15
C HIS A 63 -10.35 2.76 -8.28
N SER A 64 -10.76 4.00 -8.01
CA SER A 64 -10.74 5.11 -8.97
C SER A 64 -9.41 5.86 -9.02
N GLY A 65 -8.46 5.52 -8.13
CA GLY A 65 -7.15 6.15 -8.09
C GLY A 65 -7.17 7.63 -7.65
N VAL A 66 -8.18 8.05 -6.88
CA VAL A 66 -8.39 9.47 -6.53
C VAL A 66 -7.71 9.89 -5.23
N MET A 67 -7.23 8.95 -4.41
CA MET A 67 -6.37 9.28 -3.27
C MET A 67 -5.08 9.92 -3.78
N GLU A 68 -4.76 11.13 -3.34
CA GLU A 68 -3.56 11.85 -3.69
C GLU A 68 -2.34 11.28 -2.98
N VAL A 69 -1.26 11.10 -3.73
CA VAL A 69 0.07 10.77 -3.21
C VAL A 69 0.98 11.94 -3.56
N PRO A 70 1.27 12.84 -2.60
CA PRO A 70 1.96 14.09 -2.89
C PRO A 70 3.40 13.85 -3.35
N SER A 71 3.89 14.62 -4.32
CA SER A 71 5.30 14.50 -4.74
C SER A 71 6.30 14.73 -3.59
N PRO A 72 6.09 15.66 -2.63
CA PRO A 72 7.01 15.79 -1.50
C PRO A 72 7.08 14.56 -0.61
N LEU A 73 5.97 13.80 -0.50
CA LEU A 73 5.97 12.52 0.22
C LEU A 73 6.82 11.48 -0.53
N VAL A 74 6.65 11.38 -1.85
CA VAL A 74 7.42 10.46 -2.69
C VAL A 74 8.92 10.79 -2.63
N ASP A 75 9.28 12.07 -2.74
CA ASP A 75 10.67 12.52 -2.65
C ASP A 75 11.29 12.17 -1.29
N LYS A 76 10.52 12.32 -0.20
CA LYS A 76 10.95 11.95 1.14
C LYS A 76 11.16 10.44 1.28
N LEU A 77 10.29 9.61 0.70
CA LEU A 77 10.46 8.15 0.66
C LEU A 77 11.70 7.75 -0.15
N HIS A 78 11.92 8.35 -1.32
CA HIS A 78 13.12 8.13 -2.11
C HIS A 78 14.40 8.54 -1.36
N ALA A 79 14.37 9.64 -0.61
CA ALA A 79 15.49 10.06 0.24
C ALA A 79 15.79 9.08 1.40
N GLN A 80 14.84 8.21 1.75
CA GLN A 80 15.05 7.09 2.68
C GLN A 80 15.48 5.80 1.96
N GLY A 81 15.74 5.84 0.66
CA GLY A 81 16.12 4.68 -0.14
C GLY A 81 14.95 3.74 -0.48
N ILE A 82 13.71 4.19 -0.34
CA ILE A 82 12.52 3.40 -0.63
C ILE A 82 12.05 3.72 -2.05
N GLU A 83 12.05 2.74 -2.96
CA GLU A 83 11.42 2.88 -4.28
C GLU A 83 9.90 3.02 -4.12
N VAL A 84 9.25 3.94 -4.85
CA VAL A 84 7.81 4.14 -4.75
C VAL A 84 7.12 3.83 -6.08
N VAL A 85 6.12 2.95 -6.04
CA VAL A 85 5.26 2.64 -7.19
C VAL A 85 3.81 2.96 -6.82
N THR A 86 3.17 3.86 -7.57
CA THR A 86 1.79 4.30 -7.27
C THR A 86 0.85 4.04 -8.45
N GLY A 87 -0.43 3.81 -8.17
CA GLY A 87 -1.43 3.52 -9.20
C GLY A 87 -2.80 3.19 -8.61
N ARG A 88 -3.75 2.81 -9.47
CA ARG A 88 -5.03 2.24 -8.99
C ARG A 88 -4.75 0.95 -8.23
N THR A 89 -5.56 0.65 -7.24
CA THR A 89 -5.33 -0.51 -6.37
C THR A 89 -5.29 -1.82 -7.16
N SER A 90 -6.09 -1.98 -8.22
CA SER A 90 -6.01 -3.16 -9.09
C SER A 90 -4.64 -3.31 -9.78
N ASP A 91 -4.15 -2.24 -10.39
CA ASP A 91 -2.87 -2.24 -11.10
C ASP A 91 -1.70 -2.48 -10.12
N ILE A 92 -1.83 -1.96 -8.89
CA ILE A 92 -0.84 -2.12 -7.84
C ILE A 92 -0.83 -3.54 -7.28
N VAL A 93 -1.98 -4.18 -7.13
CA VAL A 93 -2.08 -5.59 -6.71
C VAL A 93 -1.31 -6.50 -7.68
N ASP A 94 -1.46 -6.28 -8.99
CA ASP A 94 -0.78 -7.08 -10.02
C ASP A 94 0.75 -6.88 -9.97
N ARG A 95 1.18 -5.62 -9.84
CA ARG A 95 2.61 -5.28 -9.71
C ARG A 95 3.22 -5.85 -8.43
N PHE A 96 2.52 -5.71 -7.30
CA PHE A 96 2.96 -6.25 -6.02
C PHE A 96 3.10 -7.77 -6.09
N ASN A 97 2.12 -8.48 -6.66
CA ASN A 97 2.19 -9.94 -6.77
C ASN A 97 3.29 -10.43 -7.72
N SER A 98 3.60 -9.66 -8.76
CA SER A 98 4.63 -10.02 -9.75
C SER A 98 6.05 -9.81 -9.23
N ASP A 99 6.23 -8.86 -8.30
CA ASP A 99 7.53 -8.58 -7.69
C ASP A 99 8.01 -9.76 -6.82
N ARG A 100 9.25 -10.18 -6.97
CA ARG A 100 9.86 -11.30 -6.22
C ARG A 100 10.75 -10.84 -5.06
N ARG A 101 10.95 -9.54 -4.89
CA ARG A 101 11.67 -8.98 -3.73
C ARG A 101 11.03 -9.45 -2.43
N GLN A 102 11.86 -9.84 -1.46
CA GLN A 102 11.38 -10.24 -0.14
C GLN A 102 11.02 -9.01 0.69
N LYS A 103 11.81 -7.94 0.60
CA LYS A 103 11.64 -6.72 1.39
C LYS A 103 10.76 -5.69 0.68
N LYS A 104 9.56 -6.08 0.26
CA LYS A 104 8.56 -5.20 -0.37
C LYS A 104 7.37 -4.98 0.56
N ALA A 105 6.73 -3.83 0.45
CA ALA A 105 5.50 -3.51 1.16
C ALA A 105 4.44 -2.92 0.22
N ALA A 106 3.18 -2.93 0.65
CA ALA A 106 2.09 -2.25 -0.04
C ALA A 106 1.17 -1.52 0.94
N ALA A 107 0.73 -0.31 0.60
CA ALA A 107 -0.29 0.43 1.31
C ALA A 107 -1.49 0.60 0.37
N LEU A 108 -2.62 -0.04 0.68
CA LEU A 108 -3.73 -0.24 -0.26
C LEU A 108 -5.01 0.39 0.26
N HIS A 109 -5.47 1.44 -0.42
CA HIS A 109 -6.83 1.92 -0.29
C HIS A 109 -7.79 1.03 -1.08
N LEU A 110 -8.83 0.49 -0.45
CA LEU A 110 -9.72 -0.49 -1.09
C LEU A 110 -10.93 0.13 -1.79
N THR A 111 -11.27 1.38 -1.48
CA THR A 111 -12.43 2.11 -2.03
C THR A 111 -11.99 3.28 -2.92
N CYS A 112 -12.62 4.44 -2.86
CA CYS A 112 -12.24 5.64 -3.61
C CYS A 112 -11.65 6.69 -2.69
#